data_AF-A0AAD8I2Q9-F1
#
_entry.id   AF-A0AAD8I2Q9-F1
#
_cell.length_a   1.000
_cell.length_b   1.000
_cell.length_c   1.000
_cell.angle_alpha   90.00
_cell.angle_beta   90.00
_cell.angle_gamma   90.00
#
_symmetry.space_group_name_H-M   'P 1'
#
loop_
_entity.id
_entity.type
_entity.pdbx_description
1 polymer ?
#
loop_
_entity_poly.entity_id
_entity_poly.type
_entity_poly.pdbx_seq_one_letter_code
_entity_poly.pdbx_strand_id
1 'polypeptide(L)'
;MEGPINGGMLYHEVQESKLCAVHCVNTVLQGPFFSEFDLAALASDLDRTERQMMLGGAQSEAFVSEESHNVSLDGDFSIQVLQKALEVWDLQVIPLNSPVAEPAQIDPELEKAFICHLQDHWFCIRKVNGEWYNFDSLYAAPEHLSKFYLSAYLDSLKGFGWSIFLVRGNFPKECPISSSEASNVFGQWLLPEDAERIIKSCNTVQRTPDRTTQAQQQQDPFSQYRGAESFSDAEDEDLKAAIAASLMDSLPATVAPKAETGTSEKEDKDTEEKKHDN
;
A
#
# COMPACT_ATOMS: atom_id res chain seq x y z
N MET A 1 13.79 4.77 -22.57
CA MET A 1 13.14 3.79 -21.67
C MET A 1 13.90 3.91 -20.37
N GLU A 2 13.31 4.55 -19.35
CA GLU A 2 13.95 4.59 -18.03
C GLU A 2 13.93 3.16 -17.47
N GLY A 3 15.07 2.67 -16.98
CA GLY A 3 15.15 1.34 -16.38
C GLY A 3 14.29 1.24 -15.13
N PRO A 4 13.92 0.03 -14.69
CA PRO A 4 13.10 -0.14 -13.49
C PRO A 4 13.83 0.43 -12.26
N ILE A 5 13.14 1.30 -11.53
CA ILE A 5 13.59 1.85 -10.25
C ILE A 5 13.77 0.66 -9.30
N ASN A 6 14.94 0.58 -8.65
CA ASN A 6 15.30 -0.48 -7.70
C ASN A 6 15.03 -1.92 -8.21
N GLY A 7 15.21 -2.14 -9.52
CA GLY A 7 15.04 -3.47 -10.12
C GLY A 7 13.61 -4.03 -10.07
N GLY A 8 12.60 -3.19 -9.82
CA GLY A 8 11.21 -3.65 -9.68
C GLY A 8 10.68 -3.66 -8.25
N MET A 9 11.54 -3.51 -7.26
CA MET A 9 11.19 -3.68 -5.84
C MET A 9 10.62 -2.39 -5.23
N LEU A 10 9.71 -2.58 -4.28
CA LEU A 10 9.09 -1.55 -3.46
C LEU A 10 9.75 -1.55 -2.09
N TYR A 11 10.29 -0.41 -1.68
CA TYR A 11 10.79 -0.24 -0.33
C TYR A 11 9.65 0.20 0.60
N HIS A 12 9.46 -0.51 1.72
CA HIS A 12 8.42 -0.23 2.69
C HIS A 12 8.94 -0.34 4.12
N GLU A 13 8.63 0.64 4.95
CA GLU A 13 8.91 0.62 6.39
C GLU A 13 7.59 0.53 7.14
N VAL A 14 7.38 -0.57 7.87
CA VAL A 14 6.24 -0.72 8.76
C VAL A 14 6.56 0.01 10.05
N GLN A 15 5.65 0.87 10.48
CA GLN A 15 5.82 1.69 11.67
C GLN A 15 5.46 0.91 12.94
N GLU A 16 6.36 0.93 13.92
CA GLU A 16 6.12 0.34 15.27
C GLU A 16 5.89 1.40 16.37
N SER A 17 6.26 2.67 16.12
CA SER A 17 6.16 3.83 17.04
C SER A 17 5.65 5.06 16.28
N LYS A 18 5.38 6.23 16.87
CA LYS A 18 4.81 7.42 16.17
C LYS A 18 5.71 8.09 15.09
N LEU A 19 6.74 7.41 14.59
CA LEU A 19 7.75 7.93 13.64
C LEU A 19 7.32 7.89 12.15
N CYS A 20 6.04 8.16 11.87
CA CYS A 20 5.47 8.12 10.52
C CYS A 20 6.23 9.03 9.53
N ALA A 21 6.74 10.17 9.99
CA ALA A 21 7.55 11.10 9.21
C ALA A 21 8.82 10.46 8.61
N VAL A 22 9.54 9.66 9.41
CA VAL A 22 10.77 8.97 8.97
C VAL A 22 10.44 8.01 7.83
N HIS A 23 9.44 7.16 8.06
CA HIS A 23 8.99 6.16 7.10
C HIS A 23 8.45 6.81 5.82
N CYS A 24 7.73 7.92 5.95
CA CYS A 24 7.24 8.70 4.82
C CYS A 24 8.40 9.21 3.94
N VAL A 25 9.40 9.88 4.52
CA VAL A 25 10.55 10.42 3.75
C VAL A 25 11.37 9.30 3.10
N ASN A 26 11.67 8.24 3.84
CA ASN A 26 12.42 7.09 3.30
C ASN A 26 11.69 6.43 2.14
N THR A 27 10.37 6.29 2.24
CA THR A 27 9.53 5.78 1.17
C THR A 27 9.50 6.70 -0.05
N VAL A 28 9.41 8.02 0.13
CA VAL A 28 9.47 9.00 -0.97
C VAL A 28 10.76 8.80 -1.78
N LEU A 29 11.86 8.53 -1.09
CA LEU A 29 13.18 8.25 -1.65
C LEU A 29 13.38 6.77 -2.04
N GLN A 30 12.42 5.90 -1.73
CA GLN A 30 12.47 4.45 -1.92
C GLN A 30 13.72 3.79 -1.28
N GLY A 31 14.11 4.22 -0.08
CA GLY A 31 15.17 3.57 0.71
C GLY A 31 15.38 4.20 2.10
N PRO A 32 16.13 3.53 3.00
CA PRO A 32 16.43 4.01 4.35
C PRO A 32 17.52 5.08 4.34
N PHE A 33 17.17 6.30 3.93
CA PHE A 33 18.12 7.41 3.86
C PHE A 33 18.18 8.25 5.13
N PHE A 34 17.10 8.25 5.91
CA PHE A 34 16.97 9.00 7.15
C PHE A 34 16.62 8.07 8.30
N SER A 35 17.23 8.33 9.45
CA SER A 35 16.82 7.79 10.74
C SER A 35 16.05 8.83 11.55
N GLU A 36 15.43 8.41 12.65
CA GLU A 36 14.84 9.30 13.64
C GLU A 36 15.83 10.38 14.11
N PHE A 37 17.09 9.99 14.36
CA PHE A 37 18.13 10.90 14.82
C PHE A 37 18.46 11.98 13.78
N ASP A 38 18.45 11.63 12.49
CA ASP A 38 18.74 12.57 11.42
C ASP A 38 17.64 13.62 11.29
N LEU A 39 16.37 13.19 11.33
CA LEU A 39 15.22 14.09 11.29
C LEU A 39 15.13 14.96 12.56
N ALA A 40 15.45 14.41 13.73
CA ALA A 40 15.52 15.19 14.97
C ALA A 40 16.63 16.25 14.94
N ALA A 41 17.79 15.94 14.35
CA ALA A 41 18.86 16.90 14.14
C ALA A 41 18.44 18.03 13.20
N LEU A 42 17.76 17.69 12.09
CA LEU A 42 17.21 18.68 11.15
C LEU A 42 16.18 19.60 11.83
N ALA A 43 15.31 19.04 12.67
CA ALA A 43 14.33 19.82 13.43
C ALA A 43 15.01 20.78 14.41
N SER A 44 16.03 20.31 15.15
CA SER A 44 16.78 21.15 16.09
C SER A 44 17.52 22.29 15.38
N ASP A 45 18.09 22.01 14.20
CA ASP A 45 18.73 23.03 13.36
C ASP A 45 17.74 24.07 12.84
N LEU A 46 16.52 23.65 12.48
CA LEU A 46 15.42 24.55 12.12
C LEU A 46 15.01 25.43 13.30
N ASP A 47 14.76 24.85 14.47
CA ASP A 47 14.41 25.58 15.69
C ASP A 47 15.49 26.63 16.03
N ARG A 48 16.77 26.27 15.92
CA ARG A 48 17.90 27.20 16.14
C ARG A 48 17.87 28.36 15.13
N THR A 49 17.63 28.06 13.87
CA THR A 49 17.61 29.06 12.79
C THR A 49 16.44 30.01 12.97
N GLU A 50 15.25 29.51 13.28
CA GLU A 50 14.05 30.30 13.55
C GLU A 50 14.25 31.22 14.77
N ARG A 51 14.83 30.71 15.86
CA ARG A 51 15.22 31.51 17.03
C ARG A 51 16.20 32.62 16.67
N GLN A 52 17.21 32.32 15.85
CA GLN A 52 18.20 33.31 15.42
C GLN A 52 17.58 34.41 14.55
N MET A 53 16.66 34.07 13.64
CA MET A 53 15.95 35.06 12.83
C MET A 53 15.07 35.98 13.68
N MET A 54 14.39 35.44 14.71
CA MET A 54 13.60 36.24 15.64
C MET A 54 14.47 37.20 16.47
N LEU A 55 15.63 36.73 16.96
CA LEU A 55 16.59 37.54 17.71
C LEU A 55 17.26 38.63 16.86
N GLY A 56 17.43 38.40 15.54
CA GLY A 56 17.99 39.38 14.61
C GLY A 56 17.03 40.48 14.16
N GLY A 57 15.71 40.29 14.36
CA GLY A 57 14.66 41.19 13.87
C GLY A 57 14.04 42.13 14.91
N ALA A 58 14.19 41.87 16.21
CA ALA A 58 13.49 42.63 17.25
C ALA A 58 14.40 43.05 18.42
N GLN A 59 14.81 44.32 18.41
CA GLN A 59 15.14 45.05 19.64
C GLN A 59 13.84 45.34 20.41
N SER A 60 13.26 44.35 21.10
CA SER A 60 12.19 44.62 22.06
C SER A 60 11.95 43.41 22.95
N GLU A 61 12.26 43.59 24.24
CA GLU A 61 12.20 42.62 25.33
C GLU A 61 10.76 42.22 25.75
N ALA A 62 9.86 41.99 24.78
CA ALA A 62 8.44 41.74 25.07
C ALA A 62 7.76 40.71 24.15
N PHE A 63 8.51 39.94 23.36
CA PHE A 63 7.96 38.75 22.70
C PHE A 63 8.47 37.52 23.46
N VAL A 64 7.67 37.04 24.40
CA VAL A 64 7.88 35.73 25.02
C VAL A 64 7.84 34.74 23.86
N SER A 65 9.00 34.16 23.56
CA SER A 65 9.20 33.16 22.52
C SER A 65 8.13 32.08 22.66
N GLU A 66 7.16 32.01 21.74
CA GLU A 66 6.62 30.70 21.41
C GLU A 66 7.82 29.93 20.87
N GLU A 67 8.35 29.06 21.71
CA GLU A 67 9.44 28.17 21.35
C GLU A 67 8.96 27.36 20.15
N SER A 68 9.43 27.72 18.95
CA SER A 68 9.21 26.88 17.78
C SER A 68 9.77 25.51 18.12
N HIS A 69 8.93 24.51 17.92
CA HIS A 69 9.20 23.14 18.29
C HIS A 69 8.80 22.28 17.10
N ASN A 70 9.76 22.07 16.21
CA ASN A 70 9.55 21.35 14.95
C ASN A 70 9.36 19.83 15.12
N VAL A 71 9.50 19.29 16.35
CA VAL A 71 9.28 17.87 16.69
C VAL A 71 8.50 17.76 17.97
N SER A 72 7.30 17.19 18.00
CA SER A 72 6.53 16.98 19.24
C SER A 72 7.21 15.97 20.18
N LEU A 73 6.90 16.03 21.48
CA LEU A 73 7.32 15.02 22.47
C LEU A 73 6.82 13.62 22.12
N ASP A 74 5.74 13.55 21.36
CA ASP A 74 5.14 12.32 20.83
C ASP A 74 5.85 11.78 19.58
N GLY A 75 6.83 12.49 19.01
CA GLY A 75 7.57 12.07 17.82
C GLY A 75 6.96 12.47 16.48
N ASP A 76 5.98 13.39 16.48
CA ASP A 76 5.46 13.99 15.24
C ASP A 76 6.37 15.13 14.75
N PHE A 77 6.62 15.18 13.44
CA PHE A 77 7.53 16.13 12.82
C PHE A 77 6.77 17.16 12.00
N SER A 78 7.19 18.42 12.05
CA SER A 78 6.61 19.45 11.19
C SER A 78 6.92 19.21 9.71
N ILE A 79 6.03 19.69 8.83
CA ILE A 79 6.26 19.66 7.37
C ILE A 79 7.57 20.35 6.97
N GLN A 80 8.03 21.34 7.74
CA GLN A 80 9.27 22.06 7.45
C GLN A 80 10.49 21.13 7.58
N VAL A 81 10.46 20.19 8.53
CA VAL A 81 11.50 19.16 8.66
C VAL A 81 11.54 18.28 7.43
N LEU A 82 10.38 17.78 6.98
CA LEU A 82 10.26 16.96 5.77
C LEU A 82 10.73 17.74 4.52
N GLN A 83 10.37 19.01 4.42
CA GLN A 83 10.85 19.91 3.37
C GLN A 83 12.38 20.00 3.36
N LYS A 84 13.02 20.21 4.51
CA LYS A 84 14.48 20.27 4.62
C LYS A 84 15.15 18.94 4.30
N ALA A 85 14.59 17.82 4.76
CA ALA A 85 15.12 16.50 4.46
C ALA A 85 15.11 16.23 2.94
N LEU A 86 14.01 16.56 2.27
CA LEU A 86 13.85 16.36 0.83
C LEU A 86 14.63 17.39 -0.01
N GLU A 87 14.85 18.59 0.49
CA GLU A 87 15.65 19.63 -0.17
C GLU A 87 17.10 19.16 -0.42
N VAL A 88 17.67 18.35 0.49
CA VAL A 88 19.01 17.75 0.33
C VAL A 88 19.11 16.88 -0.93
N TRP A 89 17.98 16.37 -1.43
CA TRP A 89 17.88 15.52 -2.61
C TRP A 89 17.41 16.26 -3.87
N ASP A 90 17.47 17.60 -3.88
CA ASP A 90 16.91 18.44 -4.94
C ASP A 90 15.40 18.16 -5.18
N LEU A 91 14.69 17.78 -4.12
CA LEU A 91 13.24 17.58 -4.11
C LEU A 91 12.54 18.75 -3.44
N GLN A 92 11.45 19.18 -4.05
CA GLN A 92 10.60 20.26 -3.57
C GLN A 92 9.25 19.70 -3.14
N VAL A 93 8.79 20.12 -1.97
CA VAL A 93 7.48 19.77 -1.41
C VAL A 93 6.55 20.97 -1.58
N ILE A 94 5.54 20.82 -2.43
CA ILE A 94 4.64 21.89 -2.84
C ILE A 94 3.21 21.55 -2.38
N PRO A 95 2.54 22.41 -1.61
CA PRO A 95 1.14 22.19 -1.25
C PRO A 95 0.26 22.01 -2.50
N LEU A 96 -0.63 21.01 -2.50
CA LEU A 96 -1.45 20.70 -3.68
C LEU A 96 -2.41 21.85 -4.05
N ASN A 97 -2.81 22.67 -3.08
CA ASN A 97 -3.63 23.87 -3.28
C ASN A 97 -2.88 25.07 -3.88
N SER A 98 -1.56 24.96 -4.09
CA SER A 98 -0.75 26.00 -4.72
C SER A 98 -1.06 26.12 -6.22
N PRO A 99 -1.02 27.34 -6.81
CA PRO A 99 -1.19 27.51 -8.26
C PRO A 99 -0.17 26.72 -9.09
N VAL A 100 1.03 26.48 -8.55
CA VAL A 100 2.09 25.72 -9.23
C VAL A 100 1.74 24.22 -9.34
N ALA A 101 0.80 23.75 -8.50
CA ALA A 101 0.32 22.38 -8.46
C ALA A 101 -1.02 22.18 -9.20
N GLU A 102 -1.59 23.21 -9.85
CA GLU A 102 -2.82 23.07 -10.65
C GLU A 102 -2.78 21.93 -11.67
N PRO A 103 -1.68 21.70 -12.43
CA PRO A 103 -1.62 20.57 -13.36
C PRO A 103 -1.77 19.22 -12.66
N ALA A 104 -1.23 19.08 -11.45
CA ALA A 104 -1.32 17.86 -10.65
C ALA A 104 -2.72 17.62 -10.08
N GLN A 105 -3.55 18.66 -9.98
CA GLN A 105 -4.96 18.51 -9.59
C GLN A 105 -5.81 17.98 -10.75
N ILE A 106 -5.43 18.28 -12.00
CA ILE A 106 -6.14 17.85 -13.20
C ILE A 106 -5.67 16.45 -13.62
N ASP A 107 -4.35 16.24 -13.65
CA ASP A 107 -3.74 14.98 -14.05
C ASP A 107 -2.66 14.55 -13.03
N PRO A 108 -3.08 13.95 -11.89
CA PRO A 108 -2.16 13.52 -10.86
C PRO A 108 -1.20 12.41 -11.32
N GLU A 109 -1.50 11.72 -12.44
CA GLU A 109 -0.69 10.61 -12.92
C GLU A 109 0.68 11.04 -13.49
N LEU A 110 0.81 12.30 -13.90
CA LEU A 110 2.06 12.88 -14.43
C LEU A 110 3.10 13.12 -13.33
N GLU A 111 2.65 13.17 -12.09
CA GLU A 111 3.51 13.37 -10.94
C GLU A 111 4.17 12.07 -10.50
N LYS A 112 5.10 12.18 -9.55
CA LYS A 112 5.88 11.04 -9.08
C LYS A 112 5.57 10.66 -7.63
N ALA A 113 5.25 11.61 -6.76
CA ALA A 113 4.94 11.35 -5.36
C ALA A 113 4.04 12.43 -4.76
N PHE A 114 3.23 12.00 -3.80
CA PHE A 114 2.45 12.84 -2.91
C PHE A 114 2.74 12.45 -1.46
N ILE A 115 2.79 13.44 -0.58
CA ILE A 115 2.83 13.28 0.87
C ILE A 115 1.49 13.74 1.42
N CYS A 116 0.89 12.92 2.27
CA CYS A 116 -0.41 13.19 2.87
C CYS A 116 -0.25 13.32 4.39
N HIS A 117 -0.96 14.28 4.97
CA HIS A 117 -0.98 14.52 6.42
C HIS A 117 -2.36 14.78 6.97
N LEU A 118 -2.70 14.11 8.07
CA LEU A 118 -3.90 14.36 8.87
C LEU A 118 -3.65 13.90 10.31
N GLN A 119 -3.94 14.77 11.28
CA GLN A 119 -3.96 14.44 12.72
C GLN A 119 -2.71 13.65 13.18
N ASP A 120 -1.52 14.23 12.96
CA ASP A 120 -0.22 13.70 13.39
C ASP A 120 0.21 12.40 12.69
N HIS A 121 -0.38 12.10 11.52
CA HIS A 121 0.01 10.97 10.68
C HIS A 121 0.46 11.41 9.30
N TRP A 122 1.65 10.95 8.91
CA TRP A 122 2.27 11.18 7.61
C TRP A 122 2.33 9.89 6.80
N PHE A 123 1.88 9.93 5.55
CA PHE A 123 2.12 8.82 4.62
C PHE A 123 2.45 9.32 3.23
N CYS A 124 3.01 8.42 2.42
CA CYS A 124 3.43 8.72 1.05
C CYS A 124 2.64 7.90 0.04
N ILE A 125 2.20 8.55 -1.04
CA ILE A 125 1.70 7.91 -2.26
C ILE A 125 2.77 8.08 -3.33
N ARG A 126 3.34 6.98 -3.83
CA ARG A 126 4.50 7.04 -4.71
C ARG A 126 4.30 6.21 -5.96
N LYS A 127 4.71 6.77 -7.10
CA LYS A 127 4.79 6.08 -8.38
C LYS A 127 6.11 5.32 -8.47
N VAL A 128 6.04 4.00 -8.59
CA VAL A 128 7.20 3.12 -8.77
C VAL A 128 6.95 2.27 -10.01
N ASN A 129 7.89 2.29 -10.96
CA ASN A 129 7.79 1.52 -12.22
C ASN A 129 6.52 1.74 -13.03
N GLY A 130 5.92 2.92 -12.95
CA GLY A 130 4.73 3.31 -13.71
C GLY A 130 3.41 3.05 -12.99
N GLU A 131 3.43 2.36 -11.85
CA GLU A 131 2.27 2.05 -11.03
C GLU A 131 2.30 2.85 -9.72
N TRP A 132 1.14 3.11 -9.14
CA TRP A 132 1.01 3.89 -7.91
C TRP A 132 0.80 2.97 -6.72
N TYR A 133 1.38 3.34 -5.59
CA TYR A 133 1.24 2.61 -4.34
C TYR A 133 1.05 3.58 -3.18
N ASN A 134 0.16 3.21 -2.27
CA ASN A 134 0.02 3.82 -0.97
C ASN A 134 0.99 3.12 0.00
N PHE A 135 1.93 3.89 0.52
CA PHE A 135 2.92 3.43 1.49
C PHE A 135 2.60 4.01 2.86
N ASP A 136 1.36 3.81 3.30
CA ASP A 136 1.01 4.04 4.69
C ASP A 136 1.79 3.04 5.55
N SER A 137 2.62 3.58 6.45
CA SER A 137 3.47 2.79 7.33
C SER A 137 2.66 1.98 8.35
N LEU A 138 1.36 2.27 8.51
CA LEU A 138 0.42 1.44 9.27
C LEU A 138 0.04 0.14 8.53
N TYR A 139 0.34 0.03 7.23
CA TYR A 139 0.08 -1.19 6.46
C TYR A 139 1.26 -2.14 6.52
N ALA A 140 0.96 -3.44 6.49
CA ALA A 140 1.98 -4.49 6.46
C ALA A 140 2.78 -4.52 5.15
N ALA A 141 2.24 -3.92 4.08
CA ALA A 141 2.89 -3.77 2.78
C ALA A 141 2.27 -2.59 2.02
N PRO A 142 2.91 -2.09 0.95
CA PRO A 142 2.35 -1.06 0.10
C PRO A 142 1.07 -1.55 -0.59
N GLU A 143 0.02 -0.72 -0.57
CA GLU A 143 -1.23 -1.01 -1.26
C GLU A 143 -1.18 -0.46 -2.69
N HIS A 144 -1.48 -1.30 -3.68
CA HIS A 144 -1.52 -0.88 -5.08
C HIS A 144 -2.73 0.04 -5.31
N LEU A 145 -2.47 1.20 -5.93
CA LEU A 145 -3.48 2.14 -6.37
C LEU A 145 -3.49 2.17 -7.90
N SER A 146 -4.64 1.83 -8.48
CA SER A 146 -4.80 1.96 -9.92
C SER A 146 -4.77 3.44 -10.33
N LYS A 147 -4.26 3.71 -11.53
CA LYS A 147 -4.22 5.06 -12.13
C LYS A 147 -5.59 5.75 -12.13
N PHE A 148 -6.62 4.99 -12.51
CA PHE A 148 -8.01 5.46 -12.54
C PHE A 148 -8.59 5.73 -11.16
N TYR A 149 -8.07 5.09 -10.11
CA TYR A 149 -8.52 5.30 -8.74
C TYR A 149 -7.74 6.40 -8.01
N LEU A 150 -6.52 6.72 -8.44
CA LEU A 150 -5.66 7.72 -7.78
C LEU A 150 -6.36 9.08 -7.63
N SER A 151 -7.01 9.58 -8.68
CA SER A 151 -7.70 10.88 -8.64
C SER A 151 -8.83 10.87 -7.62
N ALA A 152 -9.69 9.84 -7.66
CA ALA A 152 -10.78 9.65 -6.71
C ALA A 152 -10.26 9.53 -5.27
N TYR A 153 -9.16 8.78 -5.07
CA TYR A 153 -8.53 8.62 -3.76
C TYR A 153 -8.01 9.95 -3.20
N LEU A 154 -7.28 10.74 -4.00
CA LEU A 154 -6.80 12.06 -3.60
C LEU A 154 -7.96 13.02 -3.29
N ASP A 155 -9.05 12.96 -4.05
CA ASP A 155 -10.24 13.79 -3.80
C ASP A 155 -10.97 13.38 -2.53
N SER A 156 -11.06 12.08 -2.24
CA SER A 156 -11.56 11.57 -0.95
C SER A 156 -10.72 12.10 0.21
N LEU A 157 -9.38 12.02 0.12
CA LEU A 157 -8.47 12.57 1.13
C LEU A 157 -8.70 14.08 1.34
N LYS A 158 -8.82 14.87 0.27
CA LYS A 158 -9.18 16.31 0.39
C LYS A 158 -10.52 16.50 1.12
N GLY A 159 -11.53 15.69 0.78
CA GLY A 159 -12.86 15.73 1.39
C GLY A 159 -12.85 15.46 2.90
N PHE A 160 -11.97 14.57 3.35
CA PHE A 160 -11.73 14.30 4.78
C PHE A 160 -10.85 15.35 5.48
N GLY A 161 -10.32 16.33 4.74
CA GLY A 161 -9.49 17.41 5.29
C GLY A 161 -7.99 17.08 5.36
N TRP A 162 -7.51 16.10 4.60
CA TRP A 162 -6.09 15.81 4.50
C TRP A 162 -5.35 16.97 3.82
N SER A 163 -4.18 17.30 4.38
CA SER A 163 -3.21 18.17 3.72
C SER A 163 -2.36 17.33 2.77
N ILE A 164 -2.45 17.61 1.47
CA ILE A 164 -1.72 16.89 0.44
C ILE A 164 -0.62 17.79 -0.12
N PHE A 165 0.59 17.26 -0.20
CA PHE A 165 1.76 17.93 -0.73
C PHE A 165 2.33 17.11 -1.88
N LEU A 166 2.58 17.78 -3.00
CA LEU A 166 3.23 17.23 -4.16
C LEU A 166 4.75 17.26 -4.00
N VAL A 167 5.43 16.17 -4.35
CA VAL A 167 6.90 16.12 -4.36
C VAL A 167 7.41 16.09 -5.80
N ARG A 168 8.15 17.12 -6.20
CA ARG A 168 8.77 17.26 -7.53
C ARG A 168 10.28 17.38 -7.42
N GLY A 169 11.00 16.83 -8.40
CA GLY A 169 12.46 16.96 -8.52
C GLY A 169 13.14 15.65 -8.94
N ASN A 170 14.40 15.51 -8.54
CA ASN A 170 15.27 14.40 -8.93
C ASN A 170 15.24 13.28 -7.90
N PHE A 171 14.29 12.36 -8.07
CA PHE A 171 14.23 11.17 -7.23
C PHE A 171 15.43 10.24 -7.47
N PRO A 172 15.97 9.62 -6.41
CA PRO A 172 16.99 8.59 -6.56
C PRO A 172 16.44 7.43 -7.41
N LYS A 173 17.24 6.96 -8.37
CA LYS A 173 16.87 5.90 -9.32
C LYS A 173 17.34 4.52 -8.87
N GLU A 174 18.42 4.49 -8.09
CA GLU A 174 19.04 3.29 -7.55
C GLU A 174 19.35 3.55 -6.08
N CYS A 175 18.79 2.72 -5.21
CA CYS A 175 19.24 2.63 -3.84
C CYS A 175 20.46 1.70 -3.78
N PRO A 176 21.61 2.15 -3.25
CA PRO A 176 22.88 1.41 -3.30
C PRO A 176 22.94 0.16 -2.42
N ILE A 177 21.81 -0.34 -1.92
CA ILE A 177 21.77 -1.53 -1.04
C ILE A 177 21.82 -2.78 -1.91
N SER A 178 23.01 -3.08 -2.42
CA SER A 178 23.37 -4.41 -2.84
C SER A 178 23.46 -5.29 -1.59
N SER A 179 22.86 -6.48 -1.64
CA SER A 179 22.96 -7.56 -0.65
C SER A 179 22.04 -7.46 0.57
N SER A 180 21.02 -8.31 0.55
CA SER A 180 20.45 -9.22 1.59
C SER A 180 20.74 -9.09 3.10
N GLU A 181 21.65 -8.23 3.56
CA GLU A 181 22.03 -8.11 4.98
C GLU A 181 21.39 -6.89 5.68
N ALA A 182 20.87 -5.91 4.94
CA ALA A 182 20.25 -4.70 5.50
C ALA A 182 18.71 -4.69 5.49
N SER A 183 18.04 -5.64 4.81
CA SER A 183 16.59 -5.64 4.58
C SER A 183 15.72 -5.84 5.83
N ASN A 184 16.33 -6.07 7.00
CA ASN A 184 15.58 -6.36 8.23
C ASN A 184 15.85 -5.34 9.34
N VAL A 185 16.76 -4.40 9.15
CA VAL A 185 17.10 -3.42 10.22
C VAL A 185 16.32 -2.11 10.04
N PHE A 186 16.00 -1.74 8.81
CA PHE A 186 15.38 -0.43 8.52
C PHE A 186 14.05 -0.52 7.76
N GLY A 187 13.85 -1.54 6.91
CA GLY A 187 12.63 -1.72 6.14
C GLY A 187 12.72 -2.88 5.16
N GLN A 188 11.58 -3.33 4.65
CA GLN A 188 11.45 -4.48 3.76
C GLN A 188 11.45 -4.06 2.29
N TRP A 189 12.02 -4.92 1.45
CA TRP A 189 11.95 -4.82 -0.01
C TRP A 189 10.99 -5.87 -0.52
N LEU A 190 9.91 -5.44 -1.16
CA LEU A 190 8.85 -6.31 -1.64
C LEU A 190 8.73 -6.22 -3.16
N LEU A 191 8.48 -7.35 -3.82
CA LEU A 191 7.93 -7.31 -5.17
C LEU A 191 6.47 -6.86 -5.11
N PRO A 192 5.95 -6.17 -6.14
CA PRO A 192 4.55 -5.76 -6.19
C PRO A 192 3.56 -6.91 -5.94
N GLU A 193 3.85 -8.09 -6.49
CA GLU A 193 3.03 -9.29 -6.31
C GLU A 193 3.07 -9.82 -4.87
N ASP A 194 4.18 -9.63 -4.16
CA ASP A 194 4.32 -10.03 -2.77
C ASP A 194 3.58 -9.07 -1.85
N ALA A 195 3.68 -7.76 -2.12
CA ALA A 195 2.93 -6.72 -1.42
C ALA A 195 1.43 -6.94 -1.51
N GLU A 196 0.91 -7.23 -2.70
CA GLU A 196 -0.50 -7.57 -2.89
C GLU A 196 -0.93 -8.81 -2.09
N ARG A 197 -0.11 -9.87 -2.08
CA ARG A 197 -0.43 -11.09 -1.31
C ARG A 197 -0.48 -10.80 0.19
N ILE A 198 0.45 -10.01 0.70
CA ILE A 198 0.48 -9.61 2.12
C ILE A 198 -0.80 -8.84 2.48
N ILE A 199 -1.16 -7.80 1.72
CA ILE A 199 -2.39 -7.03 1.95
C ILE A 199 -3.64 -7.90 1.94
N LYS A 200 -3.79 -8.76 0.91
CA LYS A 200 -4.93 -9.69 0.79
C LYS A 200 -5.03 -10.61 2.02
N SER A 201 -3.91 -11.17 2.46
CA SER A 201 -3.87 -12.07 3.62
C SER A 201 -4.20 -11.38 4.94
N CYS A 202 -3.72 -10.15 5.17
CA CYS A 202 -4.05 -9.37 6.36
C CYS A 202 -5.55 -9.05 6.44
N ASN A 203 -6.17 -8.73 5.30
CA ASN A 203 -7.61 -8.45 5.23
C ASN A 203 -8.45 -9.71 5.51
N THR A 204 -8.00 -10.90 5.11
CA THR A 204 -8.69 -12.16 5.44
C THR A 204 -8.63 -12.51 6.93
N VAL A 205 -7.47 -12.31 7.57
CA VAL A 205 -7.29 -12.59 9.01
C VAL A 205 -8.13 -11.65 9.89
N GLN A 206 -8.38 -10.41 9.46
CA GLN A 206 -9.27 -9.50 10.16
C GLN A 206 -10.78 -9.85 10.02
N ARG A 207 -11.16 -10.72 9.07
CA ARG A 207 -12.55 -11.14 8.85
C ARG A 207 -12.96 -12.41 9.59
N THR A 208 -12.04 -13.12 10.26
CA THR A 208 -12.39 -14.27 11.12
C THR A 208 -12.68 -13.80 12.55
N PRO A 209 -13.91 -13.90 13.08
CA PRO A 209 -14.20 -13.54 14.45
C PRO A 209 -13.85 -14.72 15.37
N ASP A 210 -12.57 -14.89 15.70
CA ASP A 210 -12.21 -15.86 16.74
C ASP A 210 -12.51 -15.29 18.13
N ARG A 211 -13.55 -15.88 18.74
CA ARG A 211 -13.86 -15.77 20.15
C ARG A 211 -12.64 -16.20 20.96
N THR A 212 -12.34 -15.39 21.98
CA THR A 212 -11.45 -15.65 23.14
C THR A 212 -10.01 -15.17 22.95
N THR A 213 -9.68 -13.98 23.46
CA THR A 213 -8.89 -13.77 24.69
C THR A 213 -8.88 -12.27 25.04
N GLN A 214 -9.21 -11.92 26.28
CA GLN A 214 -9.14 -10.55 26.79
C GLN A 214 -7.68 -10.10 26.92
N ALA A 215 -7.30 -9.05 26.19
CA ALA A 215 -6.20 -8.14 26.52
C ALA A 215 -6.52 -6.76 25.91
N GLN A 216 -6.15 -5.70 26.62
CA GLN A 216 -6.70 -4.35 26.51
C GLN A 216 -6.59 -3.72 25.11
N GLN A 217 -7.74 -3.40 24.53
CA GLN A 217 -7.86 -2.54 23.36
C GLN A 217 -7.69 -1.07 23.78
N GLN A 218 -6.55 -0.47 23.40
CA GLN A 218 -6.54 0.95 23.08
C GLN A 218 -7.33 1.10 21.77
N GLN A 219 -8.42 1.87 21.85
CA GLN A 219 -9.32 2.10 20.74
C GLN A 219 -8.64 3.04 19.74
N ASP A 220 -8.31 2.49 18.58
CA ASP A 220 -7.86 3.24 17.41
C ASP A 220 -9.08 3.94 16.75
N PRO A 221 -9.10 5.27 16.63
CA PRO A 221 -10.21 6.01 16.00
C PRO A 221 -10.37 5.75 14.50
N PHE A 222 -9.39 5.16 13.82
CA PHE A 222 -9.40 5.03 12.35
C PHE A 222 -10.13 3.79 11.80
N SER A 223 -10.55 2.86 12.67
CA SER A 223 -11.26 1.64 12.25
C SER A 223 -12.62 1.91 11.58
N GLN A 224 -13.21 3.10 11.82
CA GLN A 224 -14.52 3.45 11.31
C GLN A 224 -14.54 3.78 9.80
N TYR A 225 -13.40 4.15 9.21
CA TYR A 225 -13.29 4.48 7.78
C TYR A 225 -12.99 3.26 6.89
N ARG A 226 -12.52 2.14 7.47
CA ARG A 226 -12.25 0.88 6.74
C ARG A 226 -13.53 0.19 6.25
N GLY A 227 -14.69 0.53 6.81
CA GLY A 227 -15.97 -0.16 6.55
C GLY A 227 -16.77 0.33 5.34
N ALA A 228 -16.36 1.40 4.65
CA ALA A 228 -17.20 2.03 3.62
C ALA A 228 -16.86 1.64 2.17
N GLU A 229 -15.74 0.98 1.90
CA GLU A 229 -15.25 0.70 0.53
C GLU A 229 -15.18 -0.81 0.23
N SER A 230 -16.29 -1.53 0.36
CA SER A 230 -16.34 -2.95 -0.04
C SER A 230 -17.74 -3.35 -0.52
N PHE A 231 -18.08 -2.94 -1.75
CA PHE A 231 -19.30 -3.36 -2.45
C PHE A 231 -19.05 -4.32 -3.63
N SER A 232 -17.83 -4.84 -3.86
CA SER A 232 -17.56 -5.70 -5.04
C SER A 232 -17.19 -7.15 -4.75
N ASP A 233 -16.69 -7.50 -3.56
CA ASP A 233 -16.01 -8.79 -3.38
C ASP A 233 -16.91 -9.95 -2.93
N ALA A 234 -18.07 -9.65 -2.33
CA ALA A 234 -19.01 -10.70 -1.91
C ALA A 234 -19.80 -11.29 -3.08
N GLU A 235 -20.05 -10.51 -4.14
CA GLU A 235 -20.82 -10.97 -5.30
C GLU A 235 -19.98 -11.83 -6.25
N ASP A 236 -18.66 -11.61 -6.34
CA ASP A 236 -17.80 -12.36 -7.28
C ASP A 236 -17.51 -13.80 -6.80
N GLU A 237 -17.49 -14.05 -5.49
CA GLU A 237 -17.33 -15.40 -4.93
C GLU A 237 -18.61 -16.22 -5.08
N ASP A 238 -19.77 -15.62 -4.80
CA ASP A 238 -21.07 -16.28 -4.96
C ASP A 238 -21.38 -16.54 -6.45
N LEU A 239 -21.00 -15.62 -7.34
CA LEU A 239 -21.11 -15.80 -8.79
C LEU A 239 -20.21 -16.93 -9.30
N LYS A 240 -18.96 -17.03 -8.81
CA LYS A 240 -18.06 -18.15 -9.13
C LYS A 240 -18.59 -19.48 -8.61
N ALA A 241 -19.14 -19.51 -7.40
CA ALA A 241 -19.74 -20.69 -6.82
C ALA A 241 -20.96 -21.17 -7.63
N ALA A 242 -21.81 -20.26 -8.08
CA ALA A 242 -22.98 -20.56 -8.91
C ALA A 242 -22.60 -21.11 -10.30
N ILE A 243 -21.55 -20.58 -10.93
CA ILE A 243 -21.02 -21.07 -12.21
C ILE A 243 -20.43 -22.47 -12.04
N ALA A 244 -19.66 -22.71 -10.97
CA ALA A 244 -19.08 -24.02 -10.68
C ALA A 244 -20.14 -25.08 -10.37
N ALA A 245 -21.18 -24.72 -9.60
CA ALA A 245 -22.31 -25.60 -9.31
C ALA A 245 -23.09 -25.98 -10.57
N SER A 246 -23.32 -25.01 -11.48
CA SER A 246 -23.98 -25.28 -12.76
C SER A 246 -23.18 -26.21 -13.67
N LEU A 247 -21.84 -26.17 -13.59
CA LEU A 247 -20.97 -27.04 -14.39
C LEU A 247 -20.95 -28.49 -13.89
N MET A 248 -21.27 -28.73 -12.61
CA MET A 248 -21.31 -30.07 -12.02
C MET A 248 -22.66 -30.78 -12.20
N ASP A 249 -23.75 -30.06 -12.43
CA ASP A 249 -25.09 -30.63 -12.62
C ASP A 249 -25.38 -31.06 -14.07
N SER A 250 -24.48 -30.76 -15.02
CA SER A 250 -24.55 -31.20 -16.42
C SER A 250 -23.72 -32.46 -16.68
N LEU A 251 -24.05 -33.57 -16.01
CA LEU A 251 -23.62 -34.92 -16.42
C LEU A 251 -24.80 -35.89 -16.33
N PRO A 252 -25.19 -36.57 -17.42
CA PRO A 252 -26.33 -37.48 -17.40
C PRO A 252 -26.00 -38.77 -16.64
N ALA A 253 -26.87 -39.11 -15.68
CA ALA A 253 -26.83 -40.36 -14.94
C ALA A 253 -26.99 -41.58 -15.86
N THR A 254 -25.93 -42.39 -16.00
CA THR A 254 -26.01 -43.72 -16.61
C THR A 254 -26.55 -44.74 -15.61
N VAL A 255 -27.68 -45.34 -15.98
CA VAL A 255 -28.41 -46.40 -15.28
C VAL A 255 -27.61 -47.72 -15.29
N ALA A 256 -27.50 -48.38 -14.13
CA ALA A 256 -26.99 -49.75 -13.99
C ALA A 256 -28.15 -50.76 -13.87
N PRO A 257 -28.02 -52.02 -14.37
CA PRO A 257 -28.89 -53.11 -13.96
C PRO A 257 -28.18 -54.16 -13.09
N LYS A 258 -28.98 -54.77 -12.20
CA LYS A 258 -28.66 -55.81 -11.22
C LYS A 258 -28.51 -57.20 -11.87
N ALA A 259 -27.76 -58.06 -11.17
CA ALA A 259 -27.49 -59.47 -11.46
C ALA A 259 -28.64 -60.42 -11.08
N GLU A 260 -28.81 -61.51 -11.84
CA GLU A 260 -29.35 -62.79 -11.37
C GLU A 260 -28.63 -63.98 -12.05
N THR A 261 -28.46 -65.04 -11.26
CA THR A 261 -27.72 -66.29 -11.45
C THR A 261 -28.44 -67.36 -12.27
N GLY A 262 -27.70 -68.21 -13.01
CA GLY A 262 -28.20 -69.48 -13.54
C GLY A 262 -27.16 -70.28 -14.36
N THR A 263 -26.82 -71.48 -13.87
CA THR A 263 -25.82 -72.43 -14.36
C THR A 263 -26.44 -73.45 -15.34
N SER A 264 -25.82 -73.73 -16.51
CA SER A 264 -25.67 -75.10 -17.09
C SER A 264 -25.05 -75.14 -18.50
N GLU A 265 -23.98 -75.93 -18.60
CA GLU A 265 -23.49 -76.88 -19.63
C GLU A 265 -23.88 -76.82 -21.14
N LYS A 266 -22.80 -76.95 -21.94
CA LYS A 266 -22.54 -77.81 -23.12
C LYS A 266 -23.03 -77.45 -24.53
N GLU A 267 -22.01 -77.47 -25.42
CA GLU A 267 -21.92 -78.00 -26.80
C GLU A 267 -23.16 -77.90 -27.72
N ASP A 268 -23.03 -77.21 -28.86
CA ASP A 268 -22.87 -77.93 -30.14
C ASP A 268 -22.49 -77.02 -31.33
N LYS A 269 -22.04 -77.70 -32.38
CA LYS A 269 -21.36 -77.28 -33.60
C LYS A 269 -22.33 -77.15 -34.80
N ASP A 270 -21.83 -76.60 -35.91
CA ASP A 270 -22.41 -76.55 -37.29
C ASP A 270 -23.56 -75.53 -37.50
N THR A 271 -23.73 -74.81 -38.64
CA THR A 271 -23.33 -75.06 -40.03
C THR A 271 -23.35 -73.74 -40.85
N GLU A 272 -22.65 -73.75 -41.98
CA GLU A 272 -22.65 -72.83 -43.13
C GLU A 272 -24.03 -72.42 -43.68
N GLU A 273 -24.11 -71.24 -44.32
CA GLU A 273 -24.48 -71.01 -45.74
C GLU A 273 -24.40 -69.48 -46.03
N LYS A 274 -23.47 -68.95 -46.84
CA LYS A 274 -23.36 -68.89 -48.31
C LYS A 274 -24.48 -68.13 -49.05
N LYS A 275 -24.10 -67.01 -49.71
CA LYS A 275 -24.44 -66.51 -51.07
C LYS A 275 -24.84 -65.02 -51.11
N HIS A 276 -24.07 -64.22 -51.88
CA HIS A 276 -24.45 -63.55 -53.16
C HIS A 276 -25.44 -62.39 -52.95
N ASP A 277 -25.34 -61.22 -53.57
CA ASP A 277 -24.84 -60.88 -54.90
C ASP A 277 -24.66 -59.35 -54.98
N ASN A 278 -23.84 -58.93 -55.95
CA ASN A 278 -23.71 -57.61 -56.58
C ASN A 278 -22.97 -56.47 -55.86
#